data_AF-A0A2V9TXC6-F1
#
_entry.id   AF-A0A2V9TXC6-F1
#
_cell.length_a   1.000
_cell.length_b   1.000
_cell.length_c   1.000
_cell.angle_alpha   90.00
_cell.angle_beta   90.00
_cell.angle_gamma   90.00
#
_symmetry.space_group_name_H-M   'P 1'
#
loop_
_entity.id
_entity.type
_entity.pdbx_description
1 polymer ?
#
loop_
_entity_poly.entity_id
_entity_poly.type
_entity_poly.pdbx_seq_one_letter_code
_entity_poly.pdbx_strand_id
1 'polypeptide(L)'
;MMRPKRLMARLMVAALSTTLAAAPQPAQHNTKASSEEPFRSFRMLDAKLSLLTNQQDALKAAFNPASGSASSARRTEAARSMNSTAAEIGSIARRLERLYEGRHQRFGVQTFRLIRIKAQKVQRDLGA
;
A
#
# COMPACT_ATOMS: atom_id res chain seq x y z
N MET A 1 -46.60 -36.57 -8.86
CA MET A 1 -46.00 -37.73 -9.57
C MET A 1 -44.47 -37.58 -9.57
N MET A 2 -43.78 -38.62 -9.08
CA MET A 2 -42.39 -39.03 -9.37
C MET A 2 -41.20 -38.07 -9.08
N ARG A 3 -40.56 -38.28 -7.92
CA ARG A 3 -39.10 -38.56 -7.85
C ARG A 3 -38.96 -40.09 -7.98
N PRO A 4 -37.90 -40.73 -8.52
CA PRO A 4 -36.52 -40.59 -7.97
C PRO A 4 -35.32 -41.09 -8.86
N LYS A 5 -34.10 -41.03 -8.28
CA LYS A 5 -32.90 -41.89 -8.49
C LYS A 5 -32.21 -41.84 -9.88
N ARG A 6 -30.88 -41.69 -9.98
CA ARG A 6 -29.86 -42.76 -9.81
C ARG A 6 -28.46 -42.09 -9.79
N LEU A 7 -27.66 -42.29 -8.75
CA LEU A 7 -26.66 -43.37 -8.58
C LEU A 7 -25.44 -43.25 -9.51
N MET A 8 -24.32 -42.84 -8.87
CA MET A 8 -22.98 -43.42 -8.94
C MET A 8 -22.58 -44.12 -10.25
N ALA A 9 -21.56 -43.58 -10.92
CA ALA A 9 -20.66 -44.35 -11.78
C ALA A 9 -19.21 -44.07 -11.37
N ARG A 10 -18.55 -45.14 -10.96
CA ARG A 10 -17.18 -45.26 -10.47
C ARG A 10 -16.20 -45.48 -11.64
N LEU A 11 -14.95 -45.04 -11.40
CA LEU A 11 -13.66 -45.51 -11.94
C LEU A 11 -13.43 -45.51 -13.46
N MET A 12 -12.36 -44.82 -13.87
CA MET A 12 -11.25 -45.48 -14.58
C MET A 12 -9.91 -44.91 -14.09
N VAL A 13 -9.07 -45.80 -13.58
CA VAL A 13 -7.63 -45.59 -13.35
C VAL A 13 -6.96 -45.78 -14.70
N ALA A 14 -6.33 -44.73 -15.24
CA ALA A 14 -5.43 -44.86 -16.37
C ALA A 14 -3.99 -44.91 -15.84
N ALA A 15 -3.39 -46.07 -16.00
CA ALA A 15 -2.03 -46.40 -15.67
C ALA A 15 -1.06 -45.96 -16.80
N LEU A 16 0.11 -45.46 -16.37
CA LEU A 16 1.40 -45.34 -17.06
C LEU A 16 1.50 -44.58 -18.39
N SER A 17 2.37 -43.55 -18.39
CA SER A 17 3.53 -43.50 -19.30
C SER A 17 4.57 -42.51 -18.77
N THR A 18 5.70 -43.05 -18.33
CA THR A 18 6.97 -42.36 -18.07
C THR A 18 7.51 -41.80 -19.38
N THR A 19 7.63 -40.48 -19.49
CA THR A 19 8.60 -39.86 -20.40
C THR A 19 9.58 -39.06 -19.55
N LEU A 20 10.73 -39.70 -19.31
CA LEU A 20 11.93 -39.06 -18.80
C LEU A 20 12.49 -38.20 -19.94
N ALA A 21 12.04 -36.95 -20.03
CA ALA A 21 12.65 -35.94 -20.88
C ALA A 21 13.44 -34.98 -19.99
N ALA A 22 14.75 -34.96 -20.20
CA ALA A 22 15.69 -34.07 -19.52
C ALA A 22 15.27 -32.60 -19.70
N ALA A 23 15.42 -31.84 -18.62
CA ALA A 23 14.94 -30.47 -18.43
C ALA A 23 15.50 -29.44 -19.43
N PRO A 24 14.74 -28.35 -19.64
CA PRO A 24 15.22 -27.01 -19.36
C PRO A 24 14.62 -26.59 -18.03
N GLN A 25 15.48 -26.19 -17.10
CA GLN A 25 15.08 -25.60 -15.82
C GLN A 25 13.96 -24.58 -16.08
N PRO A 26 12.79 -24.67 -15.44
CA PRO A 26 11.96 -23.49 -15.31
C PRO A 26 12.85 -22.52 -14.53
N ALA A 27 13.28 -21.45 -15.20
CA ALA A 27 13.88 -20.32 -14.53
C ALA A 27 13.02 -20.07 -13.31
N GLN A 28 13.60 -20.26 -12.12
CA GLN A 28 12.96 -19.90 -10.87
C GLN A 28 12.78 -18.39 -10.94
N HIS A 29 11.68 -17.97 -11.58
CA HIS A 29 11.17 -16.63 -11.46
C HIS A 29 10.91 -16.47 -9.99
N ASN A 30 11.81 -15.72 -9.38
CA ASN A 30 11.85 -15.37 -7.98
C ASN A 30 10.62 -14.51 -7.69
N THR A 31 9.45 -15.13 -7.68
CA THR A 31 8.12 -14.53 -7.41
C THR A 31 7.93 -14.27 -5.91
N LYS A 32 9.00 -14.31 -5.11
CA LYS A 32 8.96 -13.86 -3.71
C LYS A 32 8.75 -12.36 -3.56
N ALA A 33 9.03 -11.55 -4.58
CA ALA A 33 8.81 -10.11 -4.51
C ALA A 33 7.32 -9.70 -4.54
N SER A 34 6.46 -10.51 -5.17
CA SER A 34 5.05 -10.16 -5.41
C SER A 34 4.13 -10.47 -4.21
N SER A 35 4.46 -11.48 -3.39
CA SER A 35 3.61 -11.87 -2.25
C SER A 35 3.72 -10.91 -1.05
N GLU A 36 4.89 -10.28 -0.83
CA GLU A 36 5.12 -9.32 0.26
C GLU A 36 4.78 -7.87 -0.09
N GLU A 37 4.65 -7.55 -1.38
CA GLU A 37 4.60 -6.18 -1.89
C GLU A 37 3.47 -5.29 -1.34
N PRO A 38 2.26 -5.82 -1.01
CA PRO A 38 1.26 -5.03 -0.32
C PRO A 38 1.70 -4.70 1.11
N PHE A 39 2.12 -5.70 1.88
CA PHE A 39 2.39 -5.58 3.32
C PHE A 39 3.51 -4.59 3.62
N ARG A 40 4.59 -4.57 2.82
CA ARG A 40 5.68 -3.60 2.99
C ARG A 40 5.20 -2.17 2.74
N SER A 41 4.46 -1.96 1.67
CA SER A 41 3.95 -0.63 1.30
C SER A 41 2.90 -0.12 2.31
N PHE A 42 2.07 -1.01 2.85
CA PHE A 42 1.15 -0.68 3.96
C PHE A 42 1.89 -0.28 5.23
N ARG A 43 2.90 -1.05 5.66
CA ARG A 43 3.70 -0.73 6.85
C ARG A 43 4.43 0.61 6.69
N MET A 44 4.96 0.88 5.51
CA MET A 44 5.57 2.18 5.21
C MET A 44 4.54 3.31 5.26
N LEU A 45 3.35 3.10 4.70
CA LEU A 45 2.27 4.10 4.73
C LEU A 45 1.84 4.41 6.17
N ASP A 46 1.64 3.38 6.98
CA ASP A 46 1.26 3.48 8.40
C ASP A 46 2.31 4.22 9.24
N ALA A 47 3.59 3.87 9.05
CA ALA A 47 4.70 4.57 9.70
C ALA A 47 4.76 6.05 9.28
N LYS A 48 4.53 6.36 8.00
CA LYS A 48 4.53 7.75 7.51
C LYS A 48 3.32 8.55 7.99
N LEU A 49 2.15 7.93 8.10
CA LEU A 49 0.97 8.56 8.70
C LEU A 49 1.20 8.87 10.19
N SER A 50 1.80 7.95 10.92
CA SER A 50 2.18 8.16 12.33
C SER A 50 3.19 9.30 12.47
N LEU A 51 4.20 9.35 11.60
CA LEU A 51 5.18 10.44 11.57
C LEU A 51 4.53 11.79 11.24
N LEU A 52 3.59 11.83 10.29
CA LEU A 52 2.88 13.04 9.92
C LEU A 52 2.08 13.61 11.10
N THR A 53 1.43 12.76 11.90
CA THR A 53 0.74 13.16 13.13
C THR A 53 1.70 13.81 14.13
N ASN A 54 2.84 13.18 14.39
CA ASN A 54 3.86 13.72 15.29
C ASN A 54 4.41 15.07 14.80
N GLN A 55 4.63 15.21 13.49
CA GLN A 55 5.08 16.47 12.88
C GLN A 55 4.02 17.57 12.97
N GLN A 56 2.73 17.23 12.85
CA GLN A 56 1.64 18.17 13.04
C GLN A 56 1.61 18.71 14.47
N ASP A 57 1.85 17.87 15.47
CA ASP A 57 1.89 18.31 16.87
C ASP A 57 3.13 19.16 17.17
N ALA A 58 4.28 18.81 16.58
CA ALA A 58 5.49 19.64 16.65
C ALA A 58 5.28 21.02 16.00
N LEU A 59 4.57 21.07 14.86
CA LEU A 59 4.23 22.32 14.18
C LEU A 59 3.29 23.17 15.05
N LYS A 60 2.22 22.58 15.60
CA LYS A 60 1.31 23.27 16.54
C LYS A 60 2.07 23.84 17.74
N ALA A 61 2.98 23.07 18.33
CA ALA A 61 3.80 23.53 19.45
C ALA A 61 4.69 24.72 19.06
N ALA A 62 5.26 24.71 17.85
CA ALA A 62 6.04 25.83 17.32
C ALA A 62 5.22 27.10 17.04
N PHE A 63 3.90 26.99 16.88
CA PHE A 63 3.00 28.15 16.79
C PHE A 63 2.38 28.54 18.14
N ASN A 64 2.60 27.77 19.21
CA ASN A 64 2.07 28.10 20.52
C ASN A 64 2.94 29.18 21.21
N PRO A 65 2.40 30.40 21.45
CA PRO A 65 3.16 31.49 22.07
C PRO A 65 3.64 31.16 23.49
N ALA A 66 2.99 30.21 24.17
CA ALA A 66 3.40 29.76 25.51
C ALA A 66 4.66 28.87 25.51
N SER A 67 5.09 28.38 24.35
CA SER A 67 6.26 27.48 24.23
C SER A 67 7.60 28.22 24.08
N GLY A 68 7.60 29.54 24.32
CA GLY A 68 8.70 30.42 23.96
C GLY A 68 8.69 30.75 22.47
N SER A 69 9.20 31.93 22.09
CA SER A 69 9.21 32.39 20.69
C SER A 69 9.95 31.42 19.78
N ALA A 70 9.25 30.46 19.17
CA ALA A 70 9.83 29.58 18.18
C ALA A 70 10.31 30.43 17.00
N SER A 71 11.61 30.39 16.75
CA SER A 71 12.20 31.16 15.66
C SER A 71 11.50 30.82 14.34
N SER A 72 11.36 31.81 13.47
CA SER A 72 10.78 31.62 12.12
C SER A 72 11.42 30.44 11.40
N ALA A 73 12.74 30.26 11.55
CA ALA A 73 13.48 29.12 11.00
C ALA A 73 12.96 27.75 11.48
N ARG A 74 12.64 27.58 12.78
CA ARG A 74 12.12 26.32 13.33
C ARG A 74 10.74 25.98 12.78
N ARG A 75 9.89 27.00 12.58
CA ARG A 75 8.56 26.83 11.95
C ARG A 75 8.67 26.44 10.48
N THR A 76 9.55 27.11 9.74
CA THR A 76 9.83 26.77 8.33
C THR A 76 10.37 25.35 8.19
N GLU A 77 11.28 24.94 9.06
CA GLU A 77 11.84 23.57 9.03
C GLU A 77 10.78 22.51 9.35
N ALA A 78 9.95 22.74 10.38
CA ALA A 78 8.84 21.85 10.70
C ALA A 78 7.84 21.72 9.52
N ALA A 79 7.50 22.84 8.87
CA ALA A 79 6.64 22.85 7.69
C ALA A 79 7.26 22.11 6.50
N ARG A 80 8.56 22.29 6.22
CA ARG A 80 9.27 21.56 5.16
C ARG A 80 9.30 20.06 5.43
N SER A 81 9.61 19.67 6.66
CA SER A 81 9.63 18.27 7.08
C SER A 81 8.26 17.61 6.91
N MET A 82 7.18 18.30 7.31
CA MET A 82 5.81 17.83 7.15
C MET A 82 5.39 17.76 5.68
N ASN A 83 5.80 18.73 4.86
CA ASN A 83 5.56 18.72 3.41
C ASN A 83 6.27 17.53 2.72
N SER A 84 7.50 17.24 3.11
CA SER A 84 8.25 16.07 2.61
C SER A 84 7.56 14.76 2.97
N THR A 85 7.14 14.58 4.23
CA THR A 85 6.39 13.40 4.66
C THR A 85 5.08 13.23 3.88
N ALA A 86 4.34 14.32 3.67
CA ALA A 86 3.11 14.30 2.87
C ALA A 86 3.39 13.89 1.41
N ALA A 87 4.47 14.37 0.80
CA ALA A 87 4.89 13.96 -0.54
C ALA A 87 5.12 12.44 -0.62
N GLU A 88 5.82 11.88 0.36
CA GLU A 88 6.11 10.45 0.44
C GLU A 88 4.85 9.61 0.63
N ILE A 89 3.92 10.03 1.49
CA ILE A 89 2.59 9.39 1.64
C ILE A 89 1.87 9.36 0.29
N GLY A 90 1.88 10.47 -0.44
CA GLY A 90 1.26 10.55 -1.78
C GLY A 90 1.88 9.58 -2.78
N SER A 91 3.21 9.39 -2.74
CA SER A 91 3.94 8.45 -3.59
C SER A 91 3.61 6.99 -3.25
N ILE A 92 3.64 6.62 -1.98
CA ILE A 92 3.30 5.27 -1.51
C ILE A 92 1.84 4.94 -1.85
N ALA A 93 0.92 5.88 -1.59
CA ALA A 93 -0.49 5.73 -1.94
C ALA A 93 -0.68 5.54 -3.45
N ARG A 94 0.02 6.29 -4.31
CA ARG A 94 -0.04 6.09 -5.76
C ARG A 94 0.46 4.70 -6.19
N ARG A 95 1.52 4.19 -5.56
CA ARG A 95 2.03 2.83 -5.85
C ARG A 95 0.98 1.78 -5.47
N LEU A 96 0.37 1.91 -4.31
CA LEU A 96 -0.69 1.03 -3.85
C LEU A 96 -1.96 1.15 -4.73
N GLU A 97 -2.36 2.35 -5.13
CA GLU A 97 -3.47 2.57 -6.08
C GLU A 97 -3.28 1.73 -7.35
N ARG A 98 -2.09 1.80 -7.99
CA ARG A 98 -1.77 1.02 -9.20
C ARG A 98 -1.74 -0.49 -8.95
N LEU A 99 -1.20 -0.93 -7.81
CA LEU A 99 -1.18 -2.36 -7.45
C LEU A 99 -2.60 -2.92 -7.31
N TYR A 100 -3.51 -2.17 -6.68
CA TYR A 100 -4.90 -2.57 -6.51
C TYR A 100 -5.72 -2.43 -7.80
N GLU A 101 -5.37 -1.47 -8.66
CA GLU A 101 -5.96 -1.32 -10.00
C GLU A 101 -5.64 -2.54 -10.88
N GLY A 102 -4.38 -2.98 -10.93
CA GLY A 102 -3.99 -4.20 -11.64
C GLY A 102 -4.65 -5.48 -11.10
N ARG A 103 -5.07 -5.47 -9.83
CA ARG A 103 -5.82 -6.56 -9.19
C ARG A 103 -7.35 -6.41 -9.30
N HIS A 104 -7.84 -5.39 -10.00
CA HIS A 104 -9.27 -5.06 -10.15
C HIS A 104 -10.01 -4.85 -8.82
N GLN A 105 -9.31 -4.45 -7.77
CA GLN A 105 -9.86 -4.26 -6.43
C GLN A 105 -10.28 -2.80 -6.20
N ARG A 106 -11.51 -2.47 -6.61
CA ARG A 106 -12.05 -1.09 -6.59
C ARG A 106 -11.95 -0.40 -5.23
N PHE A 107 -12.20 -1.13 -4.13
CA PHE A 107 -12.11 -0.59 -2.77
C PHE A 107 -10.70 -0.09 -2.43
N GLY A 108 -9.67 -0.87 -2.75
CA GLY A 108 -8.29 -0.46 -2.51
C GLY A 108 -7.90 0.75 -3.35
N VAL A 109 -8.28 0.77 -4.63
CA VAL A 109 -8.06 1.92 -5.53
C VAL A 109 -8.67 3.20 -4.94
N GLN A 110 -9.93 3.16 -4.50
CA GLN A 110 -10.62 4.30 -3.90
C GLN A 110 -9.93 4.77 -2.61
N THR A 111 -9.53 3.83 -1.76
CA THR A 111 -8.87 4.11 -0.48
C THR A 111 -7.56 4.85 -0.70
N PHE A 112 -6.68 4.34 -1.56
CA PHE A 112 -5.38 4.96 -1.80
C PHE A 112 -5.48 6.26 -2.60
N ARG A 113 -6.47 6.37 -3.48
CA ARG A 113 -6.79 7.65 -4.13
C ARG A 113 -7.16 8.71 -3.11
N LEU A 114 -8.01 8.39 -2.13
CA LEU A 114 -8.38 9.32 -1.06
C LEU A 114 -7.17 9.75 -0.23
N ILE A 115 -6.31 8.79 0.16
CA ILE A 115 -5.08 9.07 0.91
C ILE A 115 -4.16 10.00 0.12
N ARG A 116 -3.97 9.73 -1.18
CA ARG A 116 -3.17 10.58 -2.07
C ARG A 116 -3.71 12.00 -2.15
N ILE A 117 -5.03 12.17 -2.29
CA ILE A 117 -5.67 13.49 -2.34
C ILE A 117 -5.47 14.24 -1.02
N LYS A 118 -5.64 13.57 0.13
CA LYS A 118 -5.41 14.18 1.44
C LYS A 118 -3.96 14.62 1.62
N ALA A 119 -3.00 13.78 1.23
CA ALA A 119 -1.59 14.12 1.26
C ALA A 119 -1.29 15.36 0.41
N GLN A 120 -1.80 15.43 -0.82
CA GLN A 120 -1.67 16.60 -1.69
C GLN A 120 -2.29 17.86 -1.09
N LYS A 121 -3.41 17.73 -0.38
CA LYS A 121 -4.02 18.86 0.33
C LYS A 121 -3.08 19.40 1.41
N VAL A 122 -2.52 18.53 2.25
CA VAL A 122 -1.54 18.93 3.28
C VAL A 122 -0.33 19.64 2.66
N GLN A 123 0.17 19.17 1.51
CA GLN A 123 1.27 19.84 0.82
C GLN A 123 0.91 21.25 0.34
N ARG A 124 -0.31 21.45 -0.16
CA ARG A 124 -0.79 22.78 -0.58
C ARG A 124 -0.96 23.71 0.62
N ASP A 125 -1.53 23.21 1.71
CA ASP A 125 -1.76 23.98 2.92
C ASP A 125 -0.44 24.41 3.60
N LEU A 126 0.66 23.68 3.38
CA LEU A 126 2.00 24.01 3.88
C LEU A 126 2.86 24.84 2.90
N GLY A 127 2.47 24.89 1.63
CA GLY A 127 3.16 25.63 0.58
C GLY A 127 2.52 26.97 0.21
N ALA A 128 1.32 27.24 0.72
CA ALA A 128 0.60 28.52 0.64
C ALA A 128 0.99 29.43 1.82
#